data_AF-A0A968NKG5-F1
#
_entry.id   AF-A0A968NKG5-F1
#
_cell.length_a   1.000
_cell.length_b   1.000
_cell.length_c   1.000
_cell.angle_alpha   90.00
_cell.angle_beta   90.00
_cell.angle_gamma   90.00
#
_symmetry.space_group_name_H-M   'P 1'
#
loop_
_entity.id
_entity.type
_entity.pdbx_description
1 polymer ?
#
loop_
_entity_poly.entity_id
_entity_poly.type
_entity_poly.pdbx_seq_one_letter_code
_entity_poly.pdbx_strand_id
1 'polypeptide(L)' 'MFGQPAYLKIPRRNFYCRHCQKYVTERLEFLDWRRPYTKRYEANIYQRVLQQNVAQVSREEGLTWAQS' A
#
# COMPACT_ATOMS: atom_id res chain seq x y z
N MET A 1 7.19 11.07 23.61
CA MET A 1 5.90 10.94 22.88
C MET A 1 6.23 10.53 21.45
N PHE A 2 6.04 9.25 21.11
CA PHE A 2 6.22 8.79 19.73
C PHE A 2 4.88 8.93 19.01
N GLY A 3 4.93 9.51 17.80
CA GLY A 3 3.73 9.83 17.01
C GLY A 3 2.84 8.62 16.78
N GLN A 4 1.53 8.83 16.79
CA GLN A 4 0.58 7.78 16.45
C GLN A 4 0.75 7.38 14.97
N PRO A 5 0.66 6.09 14.64
CA PRO A 5 0.65 5.67 13.25
C PRO A 5 -0.54 6.31 12.52
N ALA A 6 -0.24 7.13 11.52
CA ALA A 6 -1.23 7.80 10.69
C ALA A 6 -1.13 7.27 9.26
N TYR A 7 -2.26 6.78 8.74
CA TYR A 7 -2.34 6.27 7.38
C TYR A 7 -2.87 7.35 6.44
N LEU A 8 -2.18 7.57 5.32
CA LEU A 8 -2.66 8.44 4.27
C LEU A 8 -3.71 7.71 3.42
N LYS A 9 -4.95 8.19 3.42
CA LYS A 9 -5.99 7.70 2.50
C LYS A 9 -5.81 8.36 1.14
N ILE A 10 -5.46 7.59 0.13
CA ILE A 10 -5.26 8.07 -1.24
C ILE A 10 -6.48 7.66 -2.09
N PRO A 11 -7.43 8.57 -2.37
CA PRO A 11 -8.55 8.27 -3.25
C PRO A 11 -8.04 8.16 -4.69
N ARG A 12 -8.39 7.06 -5.39
CA ARG A 12 -8.13 6.97 -6.82
C ARG A 12 -9.16 7.75 -7.61
N ARG A 13 -8.69 8.69 -8.42
CA ARG A 13 -9.57 9.54 -9.22
C ARG A 13 -9.93 8.85 -10.53
N ASN A 14 -11.15 9.07 -10.98
CA ASN A 14 -11.58 8.73 -12.33
C ASN A 14 -11.66 10.02 -13.15
N PHE A 15 -10.97 10.06 -14.26
CA PHE A 15 -11.00 11.17 -15.21
C PHE A 15 -11.90 10.82 -16.37
N TYR A 16 -12.87 11.69 -16.64
CA TYR A 16 -13.77 11.51 -17.78
C TYR A 16 -13.16 12.12 -19.05
N CYS A 17 -13.07 11.31 -20.10
CA CYS A 17 -12.59 11.70 -21.41
C CYS A 17 -13.77 12.10 -22.30
N ARG A 18 -13.90 13.38 -22.65
CA ARG A 18 -15.00 13.89 -23.50
C ARG A 18 -14.92 13.37 -24.94
N HIS A 19 -13.73 13.12 -25.45
CA HIS A 19 -13.55 12.63 -26.83
C HIS A 19 -13.99 11.17 -26.98
N CYS A 20 -13.55 10.32 -26.06
CA CYS A 20 -13.78 8.89 -26.09
C CYS A 20 -14.98 8.42 -25.25
N GLN A 21 -15.64 9.33 -24.53
CA GLN A 21 -16.82 9.08 -23.68
C GLN A 21 -16.60 7.99 -22.62
N LYS A 22 -15.37 7.84 -22.14
CA LYS A 22 -14.96 6.80 -21.18
C LYS A 22 -14.31 7.40 -19.95
N TYR A 23 -14.36 6.66 -18.85
CA TYR A 23 -13.59 6.97 -17.64
C TYR A 23 -12.24 6.25 -17.69
N VAL A 24 -11.18 6.99 -17.35
CA VAL A 24 -9.87 6.42 -17.08
C VAL A 24 -9.55 6.61 -15.61
N THR A 25 -9.16 5.53 -14.94
CA THR A 25 -8.75 5.65 -13.55
C THR A 25 -7.28 6.06 -13.48
N GLU A 26 -6.99 6.95 -12.54
CA GLU A 26 -5.65 7.42 -12.23
C GLU A 26 -4.69 6.27 -12.01
N ARG A 27 -3.57 6.28 -12.75
CA ARG A 27 -2.46 5.37 -12.55
C ARG A 27 -1.47 6.02 -11.60
N LEU A 28 -1.27 5.41 -10.44
CA LEU A 28 -0.31 5.85 -9.44
C LEU A 28 0.88 4.89 -9.46
N GLU A 29 2.03 5.32 -9.96
CA GLU A 29 3.19 4.43 -10.19
C GLU A 29 3.70 3.74 -8.92
N PHE A 30 3.51 4.40 -7.77
CA PHE A 30 3.91 3.90 -6.45
C PHE A 30 2.84 3.02 -5.77
N LEU A 31 1.68 2.81 -6.41
CA LEU A 31 0.56 1.99 -5.92
C LEU A 31 0.08 1.03 -7.01
N ASP A 32 0.16 -0.27 -6.74
CA ASP A 32 -0.38 -1.26 -7.67
C ASP A 32 -1.91 -1.25 -7.68
N TRP A 33 -2.50 -1.51 -8.84
CA TRP A 33 -3.95 -1.41 -9.05
C TRP A 33 -4.80 -2.22 -8.05
N ARG A 34 -4.32 -3.36 -7.53
CA ARG A 34 -5.10 -4.19 -6.60
C ARG A 34 -4.62 -4.15 -5.16
N ARG A 35 -3.61 -3.32 -4.85
CA ARG A 35 -2.99 -3.30 -3.52
C ARG A 35 -3.43 -2.08 -2.70
N PRO A 36 -3.71 -2.27 -1.40
CA PRO A 36 -4.04 -1.16 -0.49
C PRO A 36 -2.79 -0.46 0.08
N TYR A 37 -1.57 -0.89 -0.28
CA TYR A 37 -0.31 -0.36 0.20
C TYR A 37 0.63 0.05 -0.93
N THR A 38 1.56 0.95 -0.62
CA THR A 38 2.55 1.46 -1.57
C THR A 38 3.68 0.44 -1.81
N LYS A 39 4.29 0.50 -3.00
CA LYS A 39 5.51 -0.27 -3.32
C LYS A 39 6.65 0.00 -2.35
N ARG A 40 6.77 1.24 -1.87
CA ARG A 40 7.76 1.62 -0.85
C ARG A 40 7.55 0.88 0.47
N TYR A 41 6.29 0.76 0.90
CA TYR A 41 5.95 0.02 2.12
C TYR A 41 6.29 -1.46 1.97
N GLU A 42 5.87 -2.07 0.86
CA GLU A 42 6.20 -3.46 0.53
C GLU A 42 7.72 -3.72 0.55
N ALA A 43 8.50 -2.87 -0.11
CA ALA A 43 9.96 -2.97 -0.09
C ALA A 43 10.55 -2.84 1.34
N ASN A 44 10.02 -1.95 2.17
CA ASN A 44 10.47 -1.81 3.56
C ASN A 44 10.21 -3.09 4.38
N ILE A 45 9.03 -3.70 4.24
CA ILE A 45 8.69 -4.96 4.90
C ILE A 45 9.65 -6.07 4.45
N TYR A 46 9.89 -6.22 3.15
CA TYR A 46 10.83 -7.22 2.63
C TYR A 46 12.23 -7.05 3.21
N GLN A 47 12.76 -5.82 3.24
CA GLN A 47 14.09 -5.56 3.80
C GLN A 47 14.17 -5.90 5.30
N ARG A 48 13.13 -5.58 6.07
CA ARG A 48 13.09 -5.91 7.50
C ARG A 48 12.98 -7.40 7.74
N VAL A 49 12.19 -8.11 6.95
CA VAL A 49 12.10 -9.58 7.00
C VAL A 49 13.41 -10.26 6.61
N LEU A 50 14.21 -9.67 5.71
CA LEU A 50 15.54 -10.21 5.40
C LEU A 50 16.53 -10.03 6.56
N GLN A 51 16.36 -8.98 7.37
CA GLN A 51 17.26 -8.65 8.48
C GLN A 51 16.79 -9.22 9.82
N GLN A 52 15.51 -9.59 9.95
CA GLN A 52 14.84 -9.95 11.20
C GLN A 52 13.86 -11.11 11.00
N ASN A 53 13.23 -11.58 12.08
CA ASN A 53 12.24 -12.64 12.00
C ASN A 53 10.88 -12.11 11.50
N VAL A 54 10.25 -12.83 10.56
CA VAL A 54 8.90 -12.54 10.04
C VAL A 54 7.88 -12.31 11.15
N ALA A 55 7.86 -13.14 12.20
CA ALA A 55 6.90 -13.03 13.29
C ALA A 55 7.07 -11.75 14.13
N GLN A 56 8.30 -11.23 14.20
CA GLN A 56 8.57 -9.95 14.85
C GLN A 56 8.05 -8.80 13.99
N VAL A 57 8.44 -8.75 12.71
CA VAL A 57 8.00 -7.72 11.76
C VAL A 57 6.47 -7.69 11.65
N SER A 58 5.82 -8.86 11.63
CA SER A 58 4.36 -9.00 11.58
C SER A 58 3.68 -8.36 12.79
N ARG A 59 4.21 -8.57 14.00
CA ARG A 59 3.68 -7.97 15.24
C ARG A 59 3.87 -6.47 15.27
N GLU A 60 5.05 -5.98 14.90
CA GLU A 60 5.37 -4.55 14.91
C GLU A 60 4.48 -3.77 13.93
N GLU A 61 4.16 -4.37 12.78
CA GLU A 61 3.34 -3.77 11.73
C GLU A 61 1.84 -4.04 11.91
N GLY A 62 1.45 -4.85 12.91
CA GLY A 62 0.07 -5.28 13.09
C GLY A 62 -0.48 -6.10 11.91
N LEU A 63 0.41 -6.71 11.12
CA LEU A 63 0.02 -7.61 10.04
C LEU A 63 -0.40 -8.94 10.66
N THR A 64 -1.67 -9.32 10.52
CA THR A 64 -2.13 -10.65 10.88
C THR A 64 -1.74 -11.62 9.76
N TRP A 65 -1.06 -12.71 10.11
CA TRP A 65 -0.79 -13.79 9.17
C TRP A 65 -2.10 -14.57 8.93
N ALA A 66 -2.96 -14.04 8.07
CA ALA A 66 -4.13 -14.76 7.58
C ALA A 66 -3.67 -15.72 6.48
N GLN A 67 -3.42 -16.98 6.81
CA GLN A 67 -3.52 -18.06 5.83
C GLN A 67 -4.95 -18.06 5.32
N SER A 68 -5.14 -17.67 4.06
CA SER A 68 -6.32 -18.04 3.28
C SER A 68 -6.02 -19.31 2.50
#